data_AF-A0A3Q8RRC3-F1
#
_entry.id   AF-A0A3Q8RRC3-F1
#
_cell.length_a   1.000
_cell.length_b   1.000
_cell.length_c   1.000
_cell.angle_alpha   90.00
_cell.angle_beta   90.00
_cell.angle_gamma   90.00
#
_symmetry.space_group_name_H-M   'P 1'
#
loop_
_entity.id
_entity.type
_entity.pdbx_description
1 polymer ?
#
loop_
_entity_poly.entity_id
_entity_poly.type
_entity_poly.pdbx_seq_one_letter_code
_entity_poly.pdbx_strand_id
1 'polypeptide(L)' 'MKKTDFHKEQERIKPIIILWVKRIYVIAFNIYAWFWLIREIFFRKTTEFEPYLLWLFTTAGMYYFVLENQDVFIKSKDKH' A
#
# COMPACT_ATOMS: atom_id res chain seq x y z
N MET A 1 37.00 -4.31 -7.85
CA MET A 1 35.93 -4.89 -8.69
C MET A 1 35.06 -3.75 -9.22
N LYS A 2 35.17 -3.39 -10.51
CA LYS A 2 34.42 -2.26 -11.11
C LYS A 2 32.95 -2.68 -11.15
N LYS A 3 32.08 -2.11 -10.30
CA LYS A 3 30.62 -2.28 -10.47
C LYS A 3 30.30 -1.85 -11.90
N THR A 4 29.81 -2.78 -12.72
CA THR A 4 29.34 -2.52 -14.08
C THR A 4 28.26 -1.43 -14.03
N ASP A 5 28.21 -0.53 -15.01
CA ASP A 5 27.28 0.61 -15.00
C ASP A 5 25.82 0.19 -14.81
N PHE A 6 25.47 -1.02 -15.26
CA PHE A 6 24.18 -1.67 -15.01
C PHE A 6 23.80 -1.78 -13.52
N HIS A 7 24.72 -2.19 -12.64
CA HIS A 7 24.43 -2.30 -11.21
C HIS A 7 24.21 -0.94 -10.55
N LYS A 8 24.90 0.11 -11.02
CA LYS A 8 24.69 1.47 -10.54
C LYS A 8 23.33 2.02 -10.93
N GLU A 9 22.87 1.73 -12.14
CA GLU A 9 21.54 2.14 -12.60
C GLU A 9 20.43 1.42 -11.84
N GLN A 10 20.58 0.11 -11.61
CA GLN A 10 19.64 -0.67 -10.80
C GLN A 10 19.51 -0.13 -9.37
N GLU A 11 20.64 0.21 -8.72
CA GLU A 11 20.64 0.80 -7.37
C GLU A 11 19.92 2.15 -7.30
N ARG A 12 19.90 2.92 -8.40
CA ARG A 12 19.17 4.20 -8.48
C ARG A 12 17.68 4.03 -8.75
N ILE A 13 17.30 3.09 -9.60
CA ILE A 13 15.91 2.94 -10.05
C ILE A 13 15.07 2.15 -9.02
N LYS A 14 15.68 1.17 -8.35
CA LYS A 14 15.01 0.32 -7.36
C LYS A 14 14.22 1.10 -6.27
N PRO A 15 14.78 2.13 -5.59
CA PRO A 15 14.03 2.87 -4.57
C PRO A 15 12.82 3.63 -5.16
N ILE A 16 12.95 4.14 -6.39
CA ILE A 16 11.85 4.85 -7.08
C ILE A 16 10.71 3.89 -7.38
N ILE A 17 11.04 2.71 -7.93
CA ILE A 17 10.03 1.67 -8.22
C ILE A 17 9.33 1.24 -6.94
N ILE A 18 10.09 0.95 -5.88
CA ILE A 18 9.52 0.53 -4.59
C ILE A 18 8.53 1.59 -4.07
N LEU A 19 8.89 2.87 -4.15
CA LEU A 19 8.04 3.96 -3.70
C LEU A 19 6.74 4.06 -4.52
N TRP A 20 6.82 3.91 -5.85
CA TRP A 20 5.64 3.85 -6.71
C TRP A 20 4.75 2.64 -6.41
N VAL A 21 5.34 1.47 -6.20
CA VAL A 21 4.59 0.25 -5.85
C VAL A 21 3.83 0.46 -4.53
N LYS A 22 4.48 1.00 -3.49
CA LYS A 22 3.81 1.31 -2.22
C LYS A 22 2.64 2.28 -2.41
N ARG A 23 2.79 3.33 -3.23
CA ARG A 23 1.70 4.28 -3.53
C ARG A 23 0.53 3.63 -4.25
N ILE A 24 0.82 2.86 -5.30
CA ILE A 24 -0.20 2.13 -6.06
C ILE A 24 -0.93 1.15 -5.13
N TYR A 25 -0.21 0.47 -4.24
CA TYR A 25 -0.77 -0.44 -3.26
C TYR A 25 -1.77 0.25 -2.32
N VAL A 26 -1.43 1.43 -1.77
CA VAL A 26 -2.34 2.21 -0.92
C VAL A 26 -3.56 2.71 -1.69
N ILE A 27 -3.39 3.16 -2.93
CA ILE A 27 -4.51 3.62 -3.77
C ILE A 27 -5.45 2.45 -4.10
N ALA A 28 -4.90 1.31 -4.53
CA ALA A 28 -5.67 0.11 -4.82
C ALA A 28 -6.45 -0.37 -3.60
N PHE A 29 -5.83 -0.32 -2.41
CA PHE A 29 -6.53 -0.63 -1.17
C PHE A 29 -7.68 0.33 -0.88
N ASN A 30 -7.48 1.65 -1.07
CA ASN A 30 -8.58 2.61 -0.87
C ASN A 30 -9.76 2.31 -1.78
N ILE A 31 -9.51 2.01 -3.06
CA ILE A 31 -10.55 1.62 -4.02
C ILE A 31 -11.25 0.34 -3.55
N TYR A 32 -10.49 -0.67 -3.10
CA TYR A 32 -11.04 -1.91 -2.57
C TYR A 32 -11.89 -1.69 -1.32
N ALA A 33 -11.43 -0.85 -0.39
CA ALA A 33 -12.15 -0.54 0.84
C ALA A 33 -13.50 0.13 0.56
N TRP A 34 -13.52 1.10 -0.37
CA TRP A 34 -14.76 1.72 -0.83
C TRP A 34 -15.69 0.73 -1.54
N PHE A 35 -15.16 -0.09 -2.44
CA PHE A 35 -15.93 -1.15 -3.08
C PHE A 35 -16.57 -2.09 -2.05
N TRP A 36 -15.81 -2.50 -1.03
CA TRP A 36 -16.31 -3.39 0.01
C TRP A 36 -17.45 -2.74 0.80
N LEU A 37 -17.30 -1.48 1.21
CA LEU A 37 -18.35 -0.73 1.92
C LEU A 37 -19.63 -0.61 1.09
N ILE A 38 -19.50 -0.26 -0.20
CA ILE A 38 -20.64 -0.17 -1.12
C ILE A 38 -21.33 -1.53 -1.26
N ARG A 39 -20.55 -2.59 -1.48
CA ARG A 39 -21.07 -3.97 -1.58
C ARG A 39 -21.87 -4.35 -0.33
N GLU A 40 -21.32 -4.03 0.83
CA GLU A 40 -21.91 -4.36 2.13
C GLU A 40 -23.21 -3.62 2.40
N ILE A 41 -23.27 -2.31 2.10
CA ILE A 41 -24.45 -1.46 2.33
C ILE A 41 -25.59 -1.76 1.34
N PHE A 42 -25.27 -1.96 0.05
CA PHE A 42 -26.28 -1.96 -1.00
C PHE A 42 -26.65 -3.35 -1.52
N PHE A 43 -25.76 -4.34 -1.42
CA PHE A 43 -25.94 -5.63 -2.11
C PHE A 43 -26.05 -6.83 -1.17
N ARG A 44 -25.56 -6.73 0.07
CA ARG A 44 -25.56 -7.88 0.99
C ARG A 44 -26.89 -7.99 1.74
N LYS A 45 -27.45 -9.20 1.76
CA LYS A 45 -28.71 -9.55 2.44
C LYS A 45 -28.51 -10.44 3.68
N THR A 46 -27.27 -10.80 4.02
CA THR A 46 -26.94 -11.77 5.06
C THR A 46 -26.01 -11.18 6.12
N THR A 47 -26.21 -11.58 7.38
CA THR A 47 -25.56 -11.03 8.58
C THR A 47 -24.31 -11.82 9.00
N GLU A 48 -23.58 -12.44 8.07
CA GLU A 48 -22.45 -13.28 8.46
C GLU A 48 -21.27 -12.42 8.92
N PHE A 49 -20.66 -12.81 10.03
CA PHE A 49 -19.61 -12.05 10.71
C PHE A 49 -18.25 -12.10 9.99
N GLU A 50 -17.94 -13.22 9.32
CA GLU A 50 -16.61 -13.48 8.75
C GLU A 50 -16.10 -12.38 7.80
N PRO A 51 -16.90 -11.81 6.87
CA PRO A 51 -16.44 -10.73 6.00
C PRO A 51 -16.09 -9.45 6.76
N TYR A 52 -16.76 -9.16 7.88
CA TYR A 52 -16.45 -7.99 8.71
C TYR A 52 -15.12 -8.18 9.43
N LEU A 53 -14.87 -9.39 9.94
CA LEU A 53 -13.60 -9.73 10.57
C LEU A 53 -12.45 -9.63 9.57
N LEU A 54 -12.64 -10.15 8.35
CA LEU A 54 -11.66 -10.03 7.28
C LEU A 54 -11.40 -8.56 6.91
N TRP A 55 -12.45 -7.75 6.79
CA TRP A 55 -12.31 -6.33 6.49
C TRP A 55 -11.57 -5.58 7.61
N LEU A 56 -11.84 -5.90 8.87
CA LEU A 56 -11.12 -5.35 10.02
C LEU A 56 -9.62 -5.67 9.95
N PHE A 57 -9.24 -6.94 9.74
CA PHE A 57 -7.82 -7.30 9.63
C PHE A 57 -7.14 -6.64 8.44
N THR A 58 -7.83 -6.55 7.30
CA THR A 58 -7.26 -5.95 6.08
C THR A 58 -7.05 -4.45 6.26
N THR A 59 -8.01 -3.74 6.88
CA THR A 59 -7.90 -2.31 7.17
C THR A 59 -6.85 -2.00 8.24
N ALA A 60 -6.80 -2.78 9.31
CA ALA A 60 -5.74 -2.67 10.32
C ALA A 60 -4.35 -2.92 9.71
N GLY A 61 -4.22 -3.96 8.89
CA GLY A 61 -2.97 -4.25 8.17
C GLY A 61 -2.52 -3.10 7.28
N MET A 62 -3.44 -2.48 6.52
CA MET A 62 -3.11 -1.30 5.72
C MET A 62 -2.70 -0.10 6.58
N TYR A 63 -3.37 0.12 7.72
CA TYR A 63 -3.02 1.19 8.63
C TYR A 63 -1.57 1.05 9.14
N TYR A 64 -1.19 -0.15 9.61
CA TYR A 64 0.18 -0.43 10.02
C TYR A 64 1.16 -0.31 8.85
N PHE A 65 0.80 -0.80 7.66
CA PHE A 65 1.63 -0.64 6.46
C PHE A 65 1.93 0.84 6.18
N VAL A 66 0.95 1.73 6.26
CA VAL A 66 1.15 3.17 6.05
C VAL A 66 2.04 3.79 7.14
N LEU A 67 1.86 3.38 8.40
CA LEU A 67 2.70 3.85 9.51
C LEU A 67 4.17 3.47 9.36
N GLU A 68 4.44 2.23 8.92
CA GLU A 68 5.81 1.75 8.70
C GLU A 68 6.44 2.35 7.44
N ASN A 69 5.62 2.77 6.48
CA ASN A 69 6.05 3.29 5.18
C ASN A 69 5.69 4.78 5.02
N GLN A 70 6.12 5.62 5.97
CA GLN A 70 5.86 7.08 5.91
C GLN A 70 6.51 7.76 4.69
N ASP A 71 7.51 7.11 4.08
CA ASP A 71 8.19 7.53 2.84
C ASP A 71 7.24 7.58 1.63
N VAL A 72 6.09 6.91 1.71
CA VAL A 72 5.04 6.93 0.69
C VAL A 72 4.48 8.34 0.50
N PHE A 73 4.28 9.08 1.60
CA PHE A 73 3.64 10.40 1.63
C PHE A 73 4.62 11.53 1.89
N ILE A 74 5.59 11.33 2.78
CA ILE A 74 6.58 12.33 3.12
C ILE A 74 7.80 12.07 2.23
N LYS A 75 8.04 13.00 1.30
CA LYS A 75 9.31 13.05 0.57
C LYS A 75 10.40 13.15 1.64
N SER A 76 11.24 12.13 1.78
CA SER A 76 12.44 12.19 2.62
C SER A 76 13.11 13.53 2.34
N LYS A 77 13.00 14.46 3.29
CA LYS A 77 13.72 15.71 3.23
C LYS A 77 15.16 15.29 3.46
N ASP A 78 15.96 15.29 2.39
CA ASP A 78 17.40 15.03 2.47
C ASP A 78 17.93 15.76 3.71
N LYS A 79 18.39 14.98 4.69
CA LYS A 79 19.20 15.54 5.77
C LYS A 79 20.53 15.88 5.14
N HIS A 80 20.71 17.18 4.96
CA HIS A 80 21.92 17.89 4.59
C HIS A 80 23.17 17.37 5.32
#